data_AF-A0A5E4J7Q9-F1
#
_entry.id   AF-A0A5E4J7Q9-F1
#
_cell.length_a   1.000
_cell.length_b   1.000
_cell.length_c   1.000
_cell.angle_alpha   90.00
_cell.angle_beta   90.00
_cell.angle_gamma   90.00
#
_symmetry.space_group_name_H-M   'P 1'
#
loop_
_entity.id
_entity.type
_entity.pdbx_description
1 polymer ?
#
loop_
_entity_poly.entity_id
_entity_poly.type
_entity_poly.pdbx_seq_one_letter_code
_entity_poly.pdbx_strand_id
1 'polypeptide(L)'
;MFDIDANELGCECVKQHGSDWVCDVCMSRAKECAMKLIDEFLAKEFKVPKDEIEINFSGNRGYHVHVTSGYERVRGYARKEIADYVNGNGIEYDNIFVEDKVRRKVVGPKPSDGGWKGRIATMFIHQLKNRTLERLGITKATARKFYDRTDAADKIEGGNWEWVHITDKKKFFATLFEAVKKEKGCFVDEGVTFDTSKLIRMPDSIHGKTGLLAQHIPINDLAKYDWTRKAVIFNANIVELHVVKSQRFTLMGKTFGPYEGQLVGLPEYAAVYLLCKKAAILPENVQKAEPAPQAPV
;
A
#
# COMPACT_ATOMS: atom_id res chain seq x y z
N MET A 1 -4.82 -13.17 6.78
CA MET A 1 -3.53 -12.49 6.60
C MET A 1 -3.71 -11.51 5.47
N PHE A 2 -3.14 -10.32 5.60
CA PHE A 2 -3.12 -9.29 4.59
C PHE A 2 -1.66 -9.06 4.18
N ASP A 3 -1.40 -8.98 2.89
CA ASP A 3 -0.08 -8.61 2.36
C ASP A 3 -0.18 -7.26 1.67
N ILE A 4 0.78 -6.40 2.01
CA ILE A 4 0.91 -5.04 1.51
C ILE A 4 2.25 -4.98 0.80
N ASP A 5 2.26 -5.14 -0.53
CA ASP A 5 3.43 -4.91 -1.37
C ASP A 5 3.42 -3.48 -1.89
N ALA A 6 4.53 -2.76 -1.72
CA ALA A 6 4.65 -1.37 -2.16
C ALA A 6 4.42 -1.17 -3.67
N ASN A 7 4.59 -2.22 -4.48
CA ASN A 7 4.29 -2.18 -5.91
C ASN A 7 2.79 -2.06 -6.21
N GLU A 8 1.92 -2.64 -5.38
CA GLU A 8 0.46 -2.56 -5.53
C GLU A 8 -0.08 -1.15 -5.22
N LEU A 9 0.73 -0.31 -4.57
CA LEU A 9 0.34 1.05 -4.16
C LEU A 9 0.41 2.08 -5.31
N GLY A 10 0.86 1.67 -6.50
CA GLY A 10 0.96 2.54 -7.68
C GLY A 10 1.87 3.75 -7.45
N CYS A 11 3.02 3.56 -6.79
CA CYS A 11 3.96 4.65 -6.52
C CYS A 11 4.60 5.18 -7.81
N GLU A 12 4.60 6.50 -8.02
CA GLU A 12 5.16 7.11 -9.24
C GLU A 12 6.68 6.90 -9.37
N CYS A 13 7.40 6.79 -8.25
CA CYS A 13 8.84 6.51 -8.20
C CYS A 13 9.22 5.15 -8.82
N VAL A 14 8.28 4.22 -8.97
CA VAL A 14 8.50 2.95 -9.70
C VAL A 14 8.94 3.20 -11.14
N LYS A 15 8.53 4.31 -11.77
CA LYS A 15 8.99 4.71 -13.10
C LYS A 15 10.50 5.02 -13.16
N GLN A 16 11.12 5.32 -12.02
CA GLN A 16 12.54 5.69 -11.92
C GLN A 16 13.43 4.49 -11.58
N HIS A 17 13.01 3.67 -10.61
CA HIS A 17 13.82 2.54 -10.12
C HIS A 17 13.35 1.16 -10.59
N GLY A 18 12.21 1.06 -11.28
CA GLY A 18 11.59 -0.20 -11.70
C GLY A 18 10.90 -0.93 -10.54
N SER A 19 10.18 -2.01 -10.85
CA SER A 19 9.38 -2.79 -9.89
C SER A 19 10.18 -3.75 -9.02
N ASP A 20 11.43 -4.06 -9.39
CA ASP A 20 12.31 -4.94 -8.62
C ASP A 20 13.00 -4.23 -7.45
N TRP A 21 12.93 -2.90 -7.43
CA TRP A 21 13.55 -2.04 -6.42
C TRP A 21 12.49 -1.25 -5.66
N VAL A 22 12.80 -0.92 -4.40
CA VAL A 22 11.98 -0.06 -3.57
C VAL A 22 12.83 1.07 -3.01
N CYS A 23 12.20 2.23 -2.84
CA CYS A 23 12.80 3.40 -2.20
C CYS A 23 12.03 3.75 -0.92
N ASP A 24 12.51 4.77 -0.20
CA ASP A 24 11.89 5.25 1.04
C ASP A 24 10.44 5.69 0.85
N VAL A 25 10.09 6.25 -0.32
CA VAL A 25 8.70 6.63 -0.64
C VAL A 25 7.81 5.39 -0.73
N CYS A 26 8.25 4.35 -1.45
CA CYS A 26 7.52 3.08 -1.55
C CYS A 26 7.26 2.48 -0.17
N MET A 27 8.31 2.37 0.64
CA MET A 27 8.25 1.75 1.95
C MET A 27 7.49 2.59 2.98
N SER A 28 7.53 3.92 2.87
CA SER A 28 6.72 4.82 3.70
C SER A 28 5.25 4.66 3.38
N ARG A 29 4.88 4.63 2.09
CA ARG A 29 3.49 4.38 1.69
C ARG A 29 3.00 3.02 2.14
N ALA A 30 3.79 1.96 2.00
CA ALA A 30 3.42 0.62 2.50
C ALA A 30 3.23 0.60 4.02
N LYS A 31 4.06 1.33 4.77
CA LYS A 31 3.92 1.46 6.21
C LYS A 31 2.66 2.22 6.62
N GLU A 32 2.37 3.36 5.98
CA GLU A 32 1.14 4.11 6.18
C GLU A 32 -0.10 3.26 5.89
N CYS A 33 -0.01 2.43 4.85
CA CYS A 33 -1.04 1.48 4.46
C CYS A 33 -1.28 0.43 5.54
N ALA A 34 -0.20 -0.15 6.09
CA ALA A 34 -0.28 -1.10 7.19
C ALA A 34 -0.89 -0.47 8.45
N MET A 35 -0.45 0.74 8.82
CA MET A 35 -1.02 1.48 9.95
C MET A 35 -2.51 1.75 9.76
N LYS A 36 -2.93 2.18 8.56
CA LYS A 36 -4.33 2.44 8.23
C LYS A 36 -5.17 1.16 8.30
N LEU A 37 -4.68 0.05 7.75
CA LEU A 37 -5.33 -1.26 7.85
C LEU A 37 -5.59 -1.62 9.31
N ILE A 38 -4.57 -1.50 10.16
CA ILE A 38 -4.64 -1.85 11.58
C ILE A 38 -5.61 -0.93 12.32
N ASP A 39 -5.41 0.38 12.23
CA ASP A 39 -6.13 1.34 13.07
C ASP A 39 -7.56 1.61 12.57
N GLU A 40 -7.76 1.81 11.26
CA GLU A 40 -9.06 2.21 10.71
C GLU A 40 -9.97 1.03 10.39
N PHE A 41 -9.42 -0.11 9.95
CA PHE A 41 -10.23 -1.26 9.53
C PHE A 41 -10.28 -2.33 10.61
N LEU A 42 -9.13 -2.91 10.98
CA LEU A 42 -9.10 -4.04 11.92
C LEU A 42 -9.56 -3.62 13.32
N ALA A 43 -8.92 -2.62 13.93
CA ALA A 43 -9.22 -2.22 15.30
C ALA A 43 -10.53 -1.43 15.42
N LYS A 44 -10.72 -0.41 14.58
CA LYS A 44 -11.88 0.49 14.70
C LYS A 44 -13.18 -0.13 14.17
N GLU A 45 -13.17 -0.78 13.01
CA GLU A 45 -14.40 -1.25 12.35
C GLU A 45 -14.69 -2.71 12.64
N PHE A 46 -13.72 -3.59 12.44
CA PHE A 46 -13.86 -5.03 12.72
C PHE A 46 -13.69 -5.38 14.19
N LYS A 47 -13.29 -4.43 15.03
CA LYS A 47 -13.13 -4.60 16.48
C LYS A 47 -12.13 -5.70 16.86
N VAL A 48 -11.13 -5.93 16.01
CA VAL A 48 -10.02 -6.84 16.30
C VAL A 48 -9.15 -6.21 17.40
N PRO A 49 -8.95 -6.89 18.54
CA PRO A 49 -8.04 -6.43 19.58
C PRO A 49 -6.61 -6.29 19.05
N LYS A 50 -5.88 -5.25 19.46
CA LYS A 50 -4.53 -4.96 18.94
C LYS A 50 -3.49 -6.02 19.29
N ASP A 51 -3.70 -6.76 20.37
CA ASP A 51 -2.91 -7.91 20.81
C ASP A 51 -3.17 -9.19 19.99
N GLU A 52 -4.27 -9.22 19.22
CA GLU A 52 -4.57 -10.28 18.24
C GLU A 52 -4.07 -9.93 16.83
N ILE A 53 -3.28 -8.85 16.69
CA ILE A 53 -2.73 -8.38 15.42
C ILE A 53 -1.20 -8.49 15.45
N GLU A 54 -0.66 -9.37 14.61
CA GLU A 54 0.79 -9.50 14.40
C GLU A 54 1.21 -8.83 13.09
N ILE A 55 2.37 -8.18 13.10
CA ILE A 55 2.87 -7.41 11.96
C ILE A 55 4.30 -7.83 11.68
N ASN A 56 4.60 -8.10 10.42
CA ASN A 56 5.94 -8.48 10.00
C ASN A 56 6.37 -7.61 8.83
N PHE A 57 7.60 -7.08 8.87
CA PHE A 57 8.26 -6.65 7.63
C PHE A 57 8.51 -7.89 6.78
N SER A 58 8.12 -7.88 5.50
CA SER A 58 8.24 -9.06 4.63
C SER A 58 9.69 -9.45 4.34
N GLY A 59 10.65 -8.60 4.68
CA GLY A 59 12.06 -8.72 4.32
C GLY A 59 12.36 -8.18 2.92
N ASN A 60 11.38 -7.63 2.20
CA ASN A 60 11.58 -7.15 0.83
C ASN A 60 10.91 -5.80 0.55
N ARG A 61 9.62 -5.80 0.20
CA ARG A 61 8.93 -4.61 -0.35
C ARG A 61 7.65 -4.25 0.39
N GLY A 62 7.44 -4.78 1.58
CA GLY A 62 6.10 -4.77 2.15
C GLY A 62 6.00 -5.24 3.58
N TYR A 63 4.75 -5.37 4.02
CA TYR A 63 4.39 -5.81 5.36
C TYR A 63 3.31 -6.89 5.27
N HIS A 64 3.38 -7.86 6.18
CA HIS A 64 2.30 -8.81 6.40
C HIS A 64 1.59 -8.47 7.70
N VAL A 65 0.26 -8.43 7.68
CA VAL A 65 -0.58 -8.23 8.87
C VAL A 65 -1.43 -9.47 9.09
N HIS A 66 -1.30 -10.07 10.26
CA HIS A 66 -1.99 -11.30 10.64
C HIS A 66 -3.00 -10.98 11.75
N VAL A 67 -4.18 -11.57 11.65
CA VAL A 67 -5.15 -11.62 12.73
C VAL A 67 -5.11 -13.03 13.28
N THR A 68 -4.76 -13.19 14.55
CA THR A 68 -4.39 -14.49 15.14
C THR A 68 -5.56 -15.28 15.70
N SER A 69 -6.68 -14.61 16.01
CA SER A 69 -7.87 -15.27 16.56
C SER A 69 -9.20 -14.71 16.04
N GLY A 70 -10.26 -15.51 16.12
CA GLY A 70 -11.65 -15.10 15.83
C GLY A 70 -12.07 -15.22 14.36
N TYR A 71 -11.12 -15.46 13.45
CA TYR A 71 -11.35 -15.53 12.00
C TYR A 71 -10.98 -16.89 11.37
N GLU A 72 -10.76 -17.93 12.17
CA GLU A 72 -10.30 -19.26 11.73
C GLU A 72 -11.32 -19.93 10.80
N ARG A 73 -12.62 -19.68 11.02
CA ARG A 73 -13.72 -20.28 10.24
C ARG A 73 -14.07 -19.50 8.97
N VAL A 74 -13.49 -18.32 8.76
CA VAL A 74 -13.78 -17.49 7.60
C VAL A 74 -13.16 -18.13 6.35
N ARG A 75 -14.00 -18.47 5.38
CA ARG A 75 -13.61 -19.14 4.13
C ARG A 75 -13.18 -18.14 3.05
N GLY A 76 -12.56 -18.64 1.98
CA GLY A 76 -11.95 -17.80 0.95
C GLY A 76 -12.83 -16.68 0.42
N TYR A 77 -14.07 -16.96 0.00
CA TYR A 77 -14.99 -15.91 -0.49
C TYR A 77 -15.24 -14.81 0.54
N ALA A 78 -15.51 -15.16 1.80
CA ALA A 78 -15.70 -14.15 2.85
C ALA A 78 -14.41 -13.36 3.14
N ARG A 79 -13.24 -13.98 3.01
CA ARG A 79 -11.95 -13.27 3.10
C ARG A 79 -11.73 -12.31 1.94
N LYS A 80 -12.16 -12.68 0.73
CA LYS A 80 -12.15 -11.78 -0.43
C LYS A 80 -13.07 -10.58 -0.19
N GLU A 81 -14.29 -10.78 0.30
CA GLU A 81 -15.18 -9.65 0.63
C GLU A 81 -14.55 -8.71 1.68
N ILE A 82 -13.83 -9.25 2.66
CA ILE A 82 -13.05 -8.45 3.62
C ILE A 82 -11.94 -7.65 2.91
N ALA A 83 -11.19 -8.29 2.01
CA ALA A 83 -10.15 -7.62 1.22
C ALA A 83 -10.73 -6.53 0.30
N ASP A 84 -11.83 -6.82 -0.39
CA ASP A 84 -12.58 -5.88 -1.23
C ASP A 84 -13.06 -4.68 -0.42
N TYR A 85 -13.62 -4.91 0.77
CA TYR A 85 -14.00 -3.84 1.68
C TYR A 85 -12.82 -2.99 2.12
N VAL A 86 -11.70 -3.60 2.52
CA VAL A 86 -10.47 -2.89 2.91
C VAL A 86 -9.88 -2.08 1.73
N ASN A 87 -9.98 -2.60 0.51
CA ASN A 87 -9.51 -1.96 -0.71
C ASN A 87 -10.47 -0.90 -1.25
N GLY A 88 -11.72 -0.90 -0.82
CA GLY A 88 -12.77 -0.04 -1.38
C GLY A 88 -13.21 -0.48 -2.78
N ASN A 89 -13.19 -1.77 -3.04
CA ASN A 89 -13.73 -2.35 -4.27
C ASN A 89 -15.27 -2.47 -4.17
N GLY A 90 -15.96 -2.42 -5.32
CA GLY A 90 -17.43 -2.55 -5.39
C GLY A 90 -18.23 -1.33 -4.92
N ILE A 91 -17.58 -0.18 -4.71
CA ILE A 91 -18.25 1.07 -4.33
C ILE A 91 -18.87 1.71 -5.56
N GLU A 92 -20.20 1.62 -5.66
CA GLU A 92 -20.97 2.15 -6.79
C GLU A 92 -22.08 3.08 -6.31
N TYR A 93 -22.54 3.97 -7.21
CA TYR A 93 -23.56 4.97 -6.90
C TYR A 93 -24.83 4.31 -6.34
N ASP A 94 -25.29 3.25 -6.99
CA ASP A 94 -26.54 2.54 -6.66
C ASP A 94 -26.45 1.78 -5.31
N ASN A 95 -25.24 1.50 -4.80
CA ASN A 95 -25.00 0.87 -3.49
C ASN A 95 -24.88 1.89 -2.36
N ILE A 96 -24.43 3.11 -2.69
CA ILE A 96 -24.18 4.18 -1.72
C ILE A 96 -25.41 5.03 -1.49
N PHE A 97 -26.17 5.34 -2.54
CA PHE A 97 -27.36 6.16 -2.51
C PHE A 97 -28.62 5.32 -2.45
N VAL A 98 -29.53 5.63 -1.52
CA VAL A 98 -30.77 4.87 -1.32
C VAL A 98 -31.97 5.73 -1.69
N GLU A 99 -32.88 5.20 -2.50
CA GLU A 99 -34.18 5.82 -2.76
C GLU A 99 -35.12 5.63 -1.56
N ASP A 100 -35.42 6.71 -0.85
CA ASP A 100 -36.48 6.78 0.13
C ASP A 100 -37.81 6.95 -0.61
N LYS A 101 -38.47 5.83 -0.93
CA LYS A 101 -39.76 5.78 -1.66
C LYS A 101 -40.89 6.50 -0.92
N VAL A 102 -40.84 6.55 0.41
CA VAL A 102 -41.88 7.17 1.25
C VAL A 102 -41.79 8.68 1.17
N ARG A 103 -40.57 9.23 1.25
CA ARG A 103 -40.32 10.68 1.14
C ARG A 103 -40.00 11.13 -0.28
N ARG A 104 -40.02 10.20 -1.25
CA ARG A 104 -39.67 10.41 -2.67
C ARG A 104 -38.36 11.18 -2.84
N LYS A 105 -37.30 10.77 -2.12
CA LYS A 105 -36.00 11.44 -2.13
C LYS A 105 -34.86 10.44 -2.21
N VAL A 106 -33.72 10.86 -2.75
CA VAL A 106 -32.49 10.08 -2.67
C VAL A 106 -31.73 10.50 -1.41
N VAL A 107 -31.43 9.53 -0.54
CA VAL A 107 -30.61 9.74 0.67
C VAL A 107 -29.21 9.24 0.38
N GLY A 108 -28.25 10.15 0.48
CA GLY A 108 -26.84 9.86 0.33
C GLY A 108 -26.12 9.62 1.66
N PRO A 109 -24.81 9.35 1.59
CA PRO A 109 -23.98 9.05 2.75
C PRO A 109 -23.83 10.27 3.67
N LYS A 110 -23.69 10.00 4.97
CA LYS A 110 -23.50 10.99 6.04
C LYS A 110 -22.19 10.72 6.79
N PRO A 111 -21.57 11.75 7.42
CA PRO A 111 -20.38 11.53 8.26
C PRO A 111 -20.61 10.59 9.43
N SER A 112 -21.85 10.49 9.92
CA SER A 112 -22.25 9.58 10.99
C SER A 112 -22.37 8.12 10.54
N ASP A 113 -22.40 7.85 9.23
CA ASP A 113 -22.50 6.49 8.72
C ASP A 113 -21.17 5.74 8.95
N GLY A 114 -21.25 4.43 9.12
CA GLY A 114 -20.07 3.58 9.19
C GLY A 114 -19.43 3.34 7.81
N GLY A 115 -18.21 2.81 7.82
CA GLY A 115 -17.55 2.30 6.64
C GLY A 115 -17.31 3.34 5.54
N TRP A 116 -17.40 2.90 4.29
CA TRP A 116 -17.14 3.76 3.13
C TRP A 116 -18.12 4.93 2.99
N LYS A 117 -19.38 4.79 3.41
CA LYS A 117 -20.35 5.90 3.42
C LYS A 117 -19.83 7.05 4.29
N GLY A 118 -19.44 6.75 5.53
CA GLY A 118 -18.84 7.72 6.45
C GLY A 118 -17.57 8.35 5.90
N ARG A 119 -16.65 7.53 5.34
CA ARG A 119 -15.39 8.00 4.74
C ARG A 119 -15.64 8.97 3.58
N ILE A 120 -16.55 8.63 2.67
CA ILE A 120 -16.92 9.47 1.51
C ILE A 120 -17.49 10.82 1.97
N ALA A 121 -18.48 10.79 2.86
CA ALA A 121 -19.14 12.02 3.32
C ALA A 121 -18.18 12.92 4.12
N THR A 122 -17.40 12.33 5.03
CA THR A 122 -16.42 13.07 5.84
C THR A 122 -15.36 13.73 4.97
N MET A 123 -14.80 12.98 4.01
CA MET A 123 -13.79 13.51 3.10
C MET A 123 -14.37 14.60 2.19
N PHE A 124 -15.56 14.39 1.63
CA PHE A 124 -16.21 15.41 0.80
C PHE A 124 -16.45 16.71 1.58
N ILE A 125 -17.04 16.63 2.78
CA ILE A 125 -17.31 17.79 3.63
C ILE A 125 -16.02 18.49 4.04
N HIS A 126 -14.97 17.75 4.38
CA HIS A 126 -13.67 18.33 4.70
C HIS A 126 -13.11 19.15 3.53
N GLN A 127 -13.09 18.59 2.32
CA GLN A 127 -12.61 19.30 1.14
C GLN A 127 -13.55 20.45 0.73
N LEU A 128 -14.86 20.32 0.94
CA LEU A 128 -15.83 21.39 0.72
C LEU A 128 -15.56 22.60 1.63
N LYS A 129 -15.42 22.35 2.95
CA LYS A 129 -15.14 23.40 3.94
C LYS A 129 -13.80 24.11 3.68
N ASN A 130 -12.80 23.38 3.19
CA ASN A 130 -11.49 23.91 2.83
C ASN A 130 -11.40 24.48 1.40
N ARG A 131 -12.49 24.43 0.63
CA ARG A 131 -12.55 24.85 -0.78
C ARG A 131 -11.52 24.17 -1.68
N THR A 132 -11.38 22.84 -1.52
CA THR A 132 -10.39 21.99 -2.20
C THR A 132 -11.00 20.71 -2.80
N LEU A 133 -12.29 20.70 -3.17
CA LEU A 133 -12.99 19.60 -3.87
C LEU A 133 -12.27 19.12 -5.14
N GLU A 134 -11.47 19.96 -5.78
CA GLU A 134 -10.64 19.61 -6.93
C GLU A 134 -9.65 18.47 -6.61
N ARG A 135 -9.23 18.33 -5.33
CA ARG A 135 -8.42 17.19 -4.87
C ARG A 135 -9.16 15.85 -4.99
N LEU A 136 -10.48 15.89 -5.07
CA LEU A 136 -11.35 14.73 -5.28
C LEU A 136 -11.63 14.45 -6.76
N GLY A 137 -10.89 15.10 -7.67
CA GLY A 137 -11.11 15.00 -9.12
C GLY A 137 -12.33 15.78 -9.62
N ILE A 138 -12.96 16.59 -8.78
CA ILE A 138 -14.13 17.40 -9.14
C ILE A 138 -13.66 18.63 -9.94
N THR A 139 -14.28 18.89 -11.09
CA THR A 139 -13.92 20.04 -11.92
C THR A 139 -14.22 21.36 -11.20
N LYS A 140 -13.44 22.41 -11.47
CA LYS A 140 -13.66 23.76 -10.91
C LYS A 140 -15.09 24.27 -11.12
N ALA A 141 -15.66 24.00 -12.30
CA ALA A 141 -17.04 24.39 -12.63
C ALA A 141 -18.07 23.69 -11.75
N THR A 142 -17.91 22.39 -11.50
CA THR A 142 -18.79 21.63 -10.60
C THR A 142 -18.55 22.00 -9.14
N ALA A 143 -17.29 22.13 -8.71
CA ALA A 143 -16.93 22.52 -7.36
C ALA A 143 -17.52 23.88 -6.96
N ARG A 144 -17.51 24.85 -7.89
CA ARG A 144 -18.14 26.17 -7.71
C ARG A 144 -19.62 26.07 -7.32
N LYS A 145 -20.38 25.13 -7.88
CA LYS A 145 -21.79 24.91 -7.51
C LYS A 145 -21.97 24.58 -6.02
N PHE A 146 -21.01 23.91 -5.41
CA PHE A 146 -21.00 23.63 -3.97
C PHE A 146 -20.47 24.83 -3.17
N TYR A 147 -19.39 25.46 -3.64
CA TYR A 147 -18.77 26.59 -2.96
C TYR A 147 -19.65 27.85 -2.88
N ASP A 148 -20.55 28.03 -3.85
CA ASP A 148 -21.47 29.17 -3.91
C ASP A 148 -22.72 28.96 -3.02
N ARG A 149 -22.79 27.84 -2.29
CA ARG A 149 -23.89 27.48 -1.39
C ARG A 149 -23.35 27.32 0.03
N THR A 150 -23.66 28.28 0.91
CA THR A 150 -23.16 28.27 2.30
C THR A 150 -23.71 27.12 3.13
N ASP A 151 -24.89 26.60 2.79
CA ASP A 151 -25.57 25.51 3.49
C ASP A 151 -25.27 24.12 2.90
N ALA A 152 -24.48 24.03 1.83
CA ALA A 152 -24.23 22.75 1.16
C ALA A 152 -23.62 21.69 2.09
N ALA A 153 -22.72 22.09 2.98
CA ALA A 153 -22.15 21.18 3.97
C ALA A 153 -23.23 20.61 4.90
N ASP A 154 -24.08 21.47 5.46
CA ASP A 154 -25.16 21.07 6.39
C ASP A 154 -26.17 20.13 5.71
N LYS A 155 -26.51 20.40 4.44
CA LYS A 155 -27.40 19.53 3.67
C LYS A 155 -26.79 18.15 3.44
N ILE A 156 -25.50 18.07 3.13
CA ILE A 156 -24.77 16.82 2.94
C ILE A 156 -24.59 16.07 4.26
N GLU A 157 -24.34 16.78 5.37
CA GLU A 157 -24.33 16.19 6.72
C GLU A 157 -25.69 15.54 7.04
N GLY A 158 -26.79 16.14 6.56
CA GLY A 158 -28.15 15.57 6.61
C GLY A 158 -28.45 14.46 5.59
N GLY A 159 -27.52 14.15 4.68
CA GLY A 159 -27.66 13.14 3.61
C GLY A 159 -28.36 13.65 2.34
N ASN A 160 -28.59 14.96 2.21
CA ASN A 160 -29.19 15.56 1.01
C ASN A 160 -28.10 16.05 0.04
N TRP A 161 -27.65 15.15 -0.83
CA TRP A 161 -26.69 15.45 -1.89
C TRP A 161 -27.32 16.07 -3.14
N GLU A 162 -28.65 16.00 -3.26
CA GLU A 162 -29.39 16.58 -4.40
C GLU A 162 -29.54 18.10 -4.28
N TRP A 163 -29.19 18.67 -3.12
CA TRP A 163 -29.20 20.11 -2.88
C TRP A 163 -28.39 20.89 -3.93
N VAL A 164 -27.31 20.29 -4.41
CA VAL A 164 -26.52 20.81 -5.52
C VAL A 164 -26.81 19.98 -6.76
N HIS A 165 -27.28 20.61 -7.82
CA HIS A 165 -27.60 19.91 -9.06
C HIS A 165 -26.35 19.34 -9.74
N ILE A 166 -26.23 18.02 -9.68
CA ILE A 166 -25.21 17.21 -10.35
C ILE A 166 -25.84 16.60 -11.61
N THR A 167 -25.33 16.98 -12.77
CA THR A 167 -25.88 16.58 -14.07
C THR A 167 -25.71 15.09 -14.33
N ASP A 168 -24.47 14.58 -14.24
CA ASP A 168 -24.17 13.16 -14.38
C ASP A 168 -23.72 12.60 -13.02
N LYS A 169 -24.70 12.10 -12.26
CA LYS A 169 -24.46 11.58 -10.91
C LYS A 169 -23.51 10.39 -10.93
N LYS A 170 -23.71 9.42 -11.84
CA LYS A 170 -22.88 8.20 -11.89
C LYS A 170 -21.42 8.54 -12.14
N LYS A 171 -21.13 9.41 -13.11
CA LYS A 171 -19.75 9.84 -13.39
C LYS A 171 -19.14 10.68 -12.28
N PHE A 172 -19.90 11.61 -11.71
CA PHE A 172 -19.46 12.45 -10.60
C PHE A 172 -19.06 11.59 -9.39
N PHE A 173 -19.94 10.67 -9.00
CA PHE A 173 -19.71 9.81 -7.85
C PHE A 173 -18.65 8.75 -8.10
N ALA A 174 -18.54 8.19 -9.31
CA ALA A 174 -17.42 7.32 -9.67
C ALA A 174 -16.06 8.04 -9.49
N THR A 175 -15.97 9.30 -9.94
CA THR A 175 -14.74 10.11 -9.77
C THR A 175 -14.44 10.38 -8.30
N LEU A 176 -15.47 10.75 -7.52
CA LEU A 176 -15.34 10.96 -6.07
C LEU A 176 -14.90 9.68 -5.36
N PHE A 177 -15.54 8.54 -5.65
CA PHE A 177 -15.25 7.27 -5.01
C PHE A 177 -13.82 6.80 -5.30
N GLU A 178 -13.34 6.95 -6.54
CA GLU A 178 -11.95 6.64 -6.89
C GLU A 178 -10.95 7.52 -6.13
N ALA A 179 -11.24 8.82 -5.97
CA ALA A 179 -10.39 9.70 -5.20
C ALA A 179 -10.36 9.33 -3.71
N VAL A 180 -11.53 9.03 -3.12
CA VAL A 180 -11.64 8.59 -1.72
C VAL A 180 -10.97 7.23 -1.53
N LYS A 181 -11.13 6.30 -2.48
CA LYS A 181 -10.45 4.99 -2.50
C LYS A 181 -8.93 5.15 -2.52
N LYS A 182 -8.41 6.02 -3.38
CA LYS A 182 -6.97 6.32 -3.46
C LYS A 182 -6.40 6.86 -2.14
N GLU A 183 -7.17 7.65 -1.41
CA GLU A 183 -6.73 8.23 -0.15
C GLU A 183 -6.93 7.28 1.04
N LYS A 184 -8.06 6.56 1.11
CA LYS A 184 -8.50 5.81 2.30
C LYS A 184 -8.37 4.28 2.18
N GLY A 185 -8.17 3.74 0.98
CA GLY A 185 -7.95 2.30 0.78
C GLY A 185 -6.58 1.84 1.27
N CYS A 186 -6.48 0.53 1.52
CA CYS A 186 -5.24 -0.12 1.97
C CYS A 186 -4.57 -1.05 0.94
N PHE A 187 -5.10 -1.15 -0.29
CA PHE A 187 -4.50 -1.83 -1.46
C PHE A 187 -3.76 -3.15 -1.11
N VAL A 188 -4.43 -4.01 -0.33
CA VAL A 188 -3.91 -5.32 0.07
C VAL A 188 -4.05 -6.32 -1.08
N ASP A 189 -3.14 -7.31 -1.15
CA ASP A 189 -3.26 -8.41 -2.09
C ASP A 189 -4.46 -9.32 -1.73
N GLU A 190 -5.51 -9.25 -2.54
CA GLU A 190 -6.73 -10.04 -2.40
C GLU A 190 -6.47 -11.54 -2.53
N GLY A 191 -5.56 -11.95 -3.41
CA GLY A 191 -5.19 -13.35 -3.62
C GLY A 191 -4.47 -13.94 -2.41
N VAL A 192 -3.65 -13.14 -1.72
CA VAL A 192 -3.09 -13.53 -0.41
C VAL A 192 -4.18 -13.68 0.63
N THR A 193 -5.13 -12.74 0.67
CA THR A 193 -6.16 -12.73 1.71
C THR A 193 -7.18 -13.85 1.52
N PHE A 194 -7.56 -14.14 0.28
CA PHE A 194 -8.50 -15.19 -0.12
C PHE A 194 -8.00 -16.60 0.21
N ASP A 195 -6.72 -16.88 -0.04
CA ASP A 195 -6.17 -18.24 0.03
C ASP A 195 -5.98 -18.72 1.48
N THR A 196 -6.81 -19.69 1.89
CA THR A 196 -6.75 -20.30 3.22
C THR A 196 -5.61 -21.31 3.39
N SER A 197 -4.90 -21.65 2.32
CA SER A 197 -3.81 -22.63 2.30
C SER A 197 -2.43 -22.00 2.07
N LYS A 198 -2.36 -20.66 2.01
CA LYS A 198 -1.15 -19.96 1.63
C LYS A 198 -0.04 -20.15 2.66
N LEU A 199 1.14 -20.53 2.18
CA LEU A 199 2.34 -20.56 3.00
C LEU A 199 2.76 -19.13 3.33
N ILE A 200 3.00 -18.89 4.62
CA ILE A 200 3.47 -17.60 5.10
C ILE A 200 4.97 -17.69 5.38
N ARG A 201 5.69 -16.62 5.05
CA ARG A 201 7.10 -16.51 5.44
C ARG A 201 7.20 -16.58 6.96
N MET A 202 8.06 -17.48 7.43
CA MET A 202 8.38 -17.58 8.86
C MET A 202 8.94 -16.22 9.34
N PRO A 203 8.36 -15.62 10.39
CA PRO A 203 8.94 -14.46 11.04
C PRO A 203 10.39 -14.71 11.43
N ASP A 204 11.21 -13.66 11.37
CA ASP A 204 12.63 -13.64 11.69
C ASP A 204 13.50 -14.58 10.85
N SER A 205 13.03 -14.91 9.64
CA SER A 205 13.82 -15.59 8.60
C SER A 205 14.50 -14.61 7.64
N ILE A 206 15.50 -15.08 6.87
CA ILE A 206 16.19 -14.27 5.85
C ILE A 206 15.42 -14.30 4.53
N HIS A 207 15.13 -13.14 3.94
CA HIS A 207 14.44 -13.04 2.67
C HIS A 207 15.40 -13.24 1.48
N GLY A 208 15.21 -14.33 0.73
CA GLY A 208 16.15 -14.74 -0.32
C GLY A 208 16.37 -13.77 -1.50
N LYS A 209 15.50 -12.77 -1.71
CA LYS A 209 15.70 -11.73 -2.77
C LYS A 209 16.43 -10.47 -2.29
N THR A 210 16.74 -10.37 -1.00
CA THR A 210 17.31 -9.15 -0.41
C THR A 210 18.37 -9.44 0.65
N GLY A 211 18.40 -10.63 1.23
CA GLY A 211 19.23 -10.94 2.40
C GLY A 211 18.80 -10.19 3.67
N LEU A 212 17.66 -9.50 3.66
CA LEU A 212 17.16 -8.79 4.83
C LEU A 212 16.33 -9.72 5.71
N LEU A 213 16.29 -9.41 7.00
CA LEU A 213 15.45 -10.10 7.98
C LEU A 213 13.96 -9.77 7.75
N ALA A 214 13.14 -10.79 7.60
CA ALA A 214 11.68 -10.67 7.61
C ALA A 214 11.18 -10.56 9.06
N GLN A 215 11.34 -9.37 9.63
CA GLN A 215 11.28 -9.16 11.07
C GLN A 215 9.86 -8.96 11.61
N HIS A 216 9.56 -9.57 12.77
CA HIS A 216 8.38 -9.23 13.55
C HIS A 216 8.49 -7.82 14.16
N ILE A 217 7.43 -7.03 14.04
CA ILE A 217 7.37 -5.64 14.50
C ILE A 217 6.29 -5.50 15.57
N PRO A 218 6.63 -5.12 16.82
CA PRO A 218 5.63 -4.75 17.80
C PRO A 218 4.74 -3.62 17.28
N ILE A 219 3.43 -3.72 17.47
CA ILE A 219 2.45 -2.77 16.91
C ILE A 219 2.76 -1.30 17.25
N ASN A 220 3.22 -1.04 18.47
CA ASN A 220 3.58 0.31 18.95
C ASN A 220 4.86 0.84 18.30
N ASP A 221 5.67 -0.03 17.69
CA ASP A 221 6.93 0.32 17.06
C ASP A 221 6.81 0.51 15.55
N LEU A 222 5.68 0.11 14.93
CA LEU A 222 5.48 0.18 13.48
C LEU A 222 5.76 1.58 12.93
N ALA A 223 5.20 2.63 13.54
CA ALA A 223 5.34 4.01 13.05
C ALA A 223 6.81 4.46 12.91
N LYS A 224 7.66 4.08 13.89
CA LYS A 224 9.09 4.43 13.95
C LYS A 224 10.01 3.38 13.32
N TYR A 225 9.45 2.31 12.73
CA TYR A 225 10.22 1.25 12.15
C TYR A 225 11.02 1.74 10.93
N ASP A 226 12.33 1.47 10.95
CA ASP A 226 13.29 1.75 9.88
C ASP A 226 13.90 0.43 9.39
N TRP A 227 13.35 -0.08 8.29
CA TRP A 227 13.77 -1.33 7.67
C TRP A 227 15.22 -1.29 7.18
N THR A 228 15.74 -0.11 6.82
CA THR A 228 17.12 0.04 6.28
C THR A 228 18.21 -0.18 7.34
N ARG A 229 17.80 -0.22 8.62
CA ARG A 229 18.65 -0.49 9.77
C ARG A 229 18.24 -1.76 10.50
N LYS A 230 16.95 -1.90 10.83
CA LYS A 230 16.44 -2.98 11.69
C LYS A 230 16.46 -4.35 11.01
N ALA A 231 16.28 -4.39 9.70
CA ALA A 231 16.29 -5.64 8.93
C ALA A 231 17.68 -6.04 8.41
N VAL A 232 18.72 -5.24 8.68
CA VAL A 232 20.09 -5.51 8.24
C VAL A 232 20.81 -6.35 9.28
N ILE A 233 21.19 -7.58 8.92
CA ILE A 233 21.78 -8.57 9.84
C ILE A 233 23.25 -8.91 9.53
N PHE A 234 23.72 -8.60 8.33
CA PHE A 234 25.11 -8.83 7.93
C PHE A 234 26.01 -7.69 8.39
N ASN A 235 27.28 -7.99 8.59
CA ASN A 235 28.26 -7.04 9.11
C ASN A 235 28.76 -6.05 8.01
N ALA A 236 29.76 -5.23 8.33
CA ALA A 236 30.30 -4.21 7.43
C ALA A 236 31.66 -4.58 6.80
N ASN A 237 32.07 -5.85 6.84
CA ASN A 237 33.28 -6.33 6.17
C ASN A 237 33.19 -6.04 4.67
N ILE A 238 34.29 -5.60 4.06
CA ILE A 238 34.30 -5.27 2.64
C ILE A 238 34.34 -6.56 1.82
N VAL A 239 33.40 -6.68 0.89
CA VAL A 239 33.29 -7.76 -0.09
C VAL A 239 33.39 -7.14 -1.48
N GLU A 240 34.28 -7.66 -2.31
CA GLU A 240 34.40 -7.24 -3.70
C GLU A 240 33.37 -7.96 -4.57
N LEU A 241 32.68 -7.20 -5.42
CA LEU A 241 31.64 -7.70 -6.33
C LEU A 241 31.82 -7.12 -7.72
N HIS A 242 31.57 -7.94 -8.73
CA HIS A 242 31.34 -7.43 -10.09
C HIS A 242 29.84 -7.09 -10.23
N VAL A 243 29.51 -5.80 -10.25
CA VAL A 243 28.13 -5.35 -10.35
C VAL A 243 27.73 -5.26 -11.81
N VAL A 244 26.74 -6.06 -12.22
CA VAL A 244 26.21 -6.07 -13.59
C VAL A 244 25.44 -4.78 -13.83
N LYS A 245 24.39 -4.54 -13.04
CA LYS A 245 23.58 -3.32 -13.08
C LYS A 245 22.77 -3.18 -11.80
N SER A 246 22.81 -2.02 -11.16
CA SER A 246 22.05 -1.75 -9.92
C SER A 246 21.52 -0.32 -9.87
N GLN A 247 20.36 -0.15 -9.22
CA GLN A 247 19.83 1.17 -8.90
C GLN A 247 20.51 1.76 -7.66
N ARG A 248 20.27 3.05 -7.39
CA ARG A 248 20.62 3.64 -6.09
C ARG A 248 19.81 2.98 -4.99
N PHE A 249 20.47 2.64 -3.88
CA PHE A 249 19.81 2.10 -2.68
C PHE A 249 20.52 2.58 -1.42
N THR A 250 19.78 2.64 -0.31
CA THR A 250 20.29 3.10 0.99
C THR A 250 20.13 2.00 2.03
N LEU A 251 21.22 1.64 2.70
CA LEU A 251 21.23 0.72 3.83
C LEU A 251 22.19 1.25 4.90
N MET A 252 21.83 1.11 6.17
CA MET A 252 22.64 1.58 7.31
C MET A 252 23.04 3.06 7.21
N GLY A 253 22.16 3.90 6.64
CA GLY A 253 22.40 5.33 6.45
C GLY A 253 23.43 5.69 5.38
N LYS A 254 23.90 4.72 4.59
CA LYS A 254 24.80 4.94 3.44
C LYS A 254 24.07 4.65 2.14
N THR A 255 24.21 5.55 1.16
CA THR A 255 23.68 5.35 -0.19
C THR A 255 24.76 4.77 -1.09
N PHE A 256 24.40 3.73 -1.83
CA PHE A 256 25.25 3.03 -2.78
C PHE A 256 24.66 3.16 -4.19
N GLY A 257 25.51 2.99 -5.21
CA GLY A 257 25.11 3.00 -6.61
C GLY A 257 24.73 4.40 -7.15
N PRO A 258 24.18 4.46 -8.38
CA PRO A 258 23.97 3.32 -9.25
C PRO A 258 25.32 2.78 -9.74
N TYR A 259 25.38 1.48 -10.05
CA TYR A 259 26.58 0.84 -10.58
C TYR A 259 26.23 0.07 -11.85
N GLU A 260 27.14 0.02 -12.81
CA GLU A 260 26.98 -0.72 -14.06
C GLU A 260 28.34 -1.21 -14.57
N GLY A 261 28.46 -2.52 -14.81
CA GLY A 261 29.63 -3.15 -15.43
C GLY A 261 30.98 -2.91 -14.74
N GLN A 262 31.02 -2.83 -13.40
CA GLN A 262 32.24 -2.47 -12.67
C GLN A 262 32.47 -3.32 -11.41
N LEU A 263 33.74 -3.47 -11.03
CA LEU A 263 34.17 -4.06 -9.76
C LEU A 263 34.02 -3.02 -8.63
N VAL A 264 33.34 -3.38 -7.55
CA VAL A 264 33.09 -2.49 -6.41
C VAL A 264 33.30 -3.25 -5.09
N GLY A 265 34.04 -2.65 -4.16
CA GLY A 265 34.08 -3.10 -2.77
C GLY A 265 32.92 -2.52 -1.98
N LEU A 266 32.07 -3.36 -1.41
CA LEU A 266 30.90 -2.95 -0.63
C LEU A 266 30.89 -3.63 0.75
N PRO A 267 30.33 -2.99 1.80
CA PRO A 267 30.04 -3.68 3.06
C PRO A 267 29.18 -4.93 2.82
N GLU A 268 29.41 -5.99 3.60
CA GLU A 268 28.77 -7.31 3.42
C GLU A 268 27.24 -7.20 3.31
N TYR A 269 26.59 -6.38 4.14
CA TYR A 269 25.14 -6.15 4.04
C TYR A 269 24.67 -5.60 2.68
N ALA A 270 25.44 -4.70 2.07
CA ALA A 270 25.12 -4.13 0.76
C ALA A 270 25.49 -5.10 -0.36
N ALA A 271 26.57 -5.86 -0.17
CA ALA A 271 27.01 -6.88 -1.10
C ALA A 271 25.99 -8.02 -1.21
N VAL A 272 25.57 -8.60 -0.08
CA VAL A 272 24.52 -9.63 -0.03
C VAL A 272 23.22 -9.12 -0.62
N TYR A 273 22.84 -7.88 -0.35
CA TYR A 273 21.65 -7.27 -0.95
C TYR A 273 21.71 -7.28 -2.48
N LEU A 274 22.82 -6.86 -3.10
CA LEU A 274 22.99 -6.88 -4.55
C LEU A 274 23.05 -8.31 -5.13
N LEU A 275 23.72 -9.23 -4.44
CA LEU A 275 23.79 -10.64 -4.85
C LEU A 275 22.37 -11.27 -4.85
N CYS A 276 21.59 -11.07 -3.80
CA CYS A 276 20.22 -11.58 -3.70
C CYS A 276 19.26 -10.91 -4.72
N LYS A 277 19.51 -9.64 -5.08
CA LYS A 277 18.82 -8.95 -6.17
C LYS A 277 19.27 -9.42 -7.56
N LYS A 278 20.25 -10.32 -7.66
CA LYS A 278 20.88 -10.75 -8.92
C LYS A 278 21.46 -9.58 -9.73
N ALA A 279 21.83 -8.51 -9.04
CA ALA A 279 22.40 -7.30 -9.62
C ALA A 279 23.93 -7.34 -9.71
N ALA A 280 24.56 -8.28 -9.00
CA ALA A 280 25.99 -8.47 -8.94
C ALA A 280 26.34 -9.97 -8.86
N ILE A 281 27.59 -10.29 -9.15
CA ILE A 281 28.19 -11.62 -9.00
C ILE A 281 29.53 -11.52 -8.26
N LEU A 282 29.92 -12.60 -7.59
CA LEU A 282 31.26 -12.72 -7.02
C LEU A 282 32.31 -12.74 -8.15
N PRO A 283 33.48 -12.09 -7.99
CA PRO A 283 34.53 -12.04 -9.00
C PRO A 283 34.98 -13.42 -9.51
N GLU A 284 35.07 -14.41 -8.61
CA GLU A 284 35.43 -15.79 -8.94
C GLU A 284 34.44 -16.46 -9.91
N ASN A 285 33.18 -16.00 -9.94
CA ASN A 285 32.15 -16.51 -10.84
C ASN A 285 32.17 -15.83 -12.22
N VAL A 286 32.89 -14.72 -12.39
CA VAL A 286 33.05 -14.04 -13.69
C VAL A 286 33.83 -14.95 -14.66
N GLN A 287 34.85 -15.67 -14.16
CA GLN A 287 35.68 -16.59 -14.95
C GLN A 287 34.91 -17.81 -15.48
N LYS A 288 33.74 -18.15 -14.92
CA LYS A 288 32.89 -19.26 -15.39
C LYS A 288 31.78 -18.83 -16.35
N ALA A 289 31.58 -17.51 -16.51
CA ALA A 289 30.48 -16.95 -17.31
C ALA A 289 30.90 -16.52 -18.72
N GLU A 290 32.19 -16.62 -19.07
CA GLU A 290 32.63 -16.40 -20.45
C GLU A 290 32.11 -17.54 -21.35
N PRO A 291 31.41 -17.23 -22.46
CA PRO A 291 31.05 -18.26 -23.43
C PRO A 291 32.32 -18.84 -24.04
N ALA A 292 32.40 -20.17 -24.12
CA ALA A 292 33.49 -20.87 -24.78
C ALA A 292 33.73 -20.25 -26.18
N PRO A 293 34.99 -20.00 -26.58
CA PRO A 293 35.28 -19.38 -27.87
C PRO A 293 34.62 -20.20 -28.99
N GLN A 294 33.82 -19.53 -29.81
CA GLN A 294 33.20 -20.14 -30.97
C GLN A 294 34.31 -20.66 -31.88
N ALA A 295 34.25 -21.96 -32.19
CA ALA A 295 35.21 -22.59 -33.07
C ALA A 295 35.23 -21.87 -34.43
N PRO A 296 36.40 -21.64 -35.02
CA PRO A 296 36.51 -20.97 -36.31
C PRO A 296 35.80 -21.79 -37.40
N VAL A 297 35.09 -21.06 -38.26
CA VAL A 297 34.23 -21.53 -39.36
C VAL A 297 35.01 -22.32 -40.41
#